data_AF-U3KPL2-F1
#
_entry.id   AF-U3KPL2-F1
#
_cell.length_a   1.000
_cell.length_b   1.000
_cell.length_c   1.000
_cell.angle_alpha   90.00
_cell.angle_beta   90.00
_cell.angle_gamma   90.00
#
_symmetry.space_group_name_H-M   'P 1'
#
loop_
_entity.id
_entity.type
_entity.pdbx_description
1 polymer ?
#
loop_
_entity_poly.entity_id
_entity_poly.type
_entity_poly.pdbx_seq_one_letter_code
_entity_poly.pdbx_strand_id
1 'polypeptide(L)'
;MLRLVLAGARAWLRPAGCRGLDSLAGETALTAEKPQPAASPGLYEPVLRKCELPVSAPRRPVQAWVESLRGYEQERVGLAELHPDVFATAPRLDVLHQVAVWQKNFKRISYAKTKTRAEVRGGGRKPWQQKGSGRARHGSIRSPIWRGGECGGGGAGRGRT
;
A
#
# COMPACT_ATOMS: atom_id res chain seq x y z
N MET A 1 40.34 -31.98 -36.56
CA MET A 1 41.70 -31.53 -36.16
C MET A 1 41.52 -30.63 -34.94
N LEU A 2 41.69 -31.16 -33.72
CA LEU A 2 42.90 -31.03 -32.86
C LEU A 2 43.30 -29.55 -32.64
N ARG A 3 43.62 -29.01 -31.46
CA ARG A 3 43.75 -29.42 -30.04
C ARG A 3 43.92 -28.08 -29.26
N LEU A 4 43.33 -27.90 -28.07
CA LEU A 4 44.00 -27.77 -26.74
C LEU A 4 45.18 -26.75 -26.70
N VAL A 5 45.27 -25.79 -25.75
CA VAL A 5 45.76 -25.99 -24.36
C VAL A 5 45.57 -24.71 -23.50
N LEU A 6 44.83 -24.85 -22.39
CA LEU A 6 45.10 -24.47 -20.97
C LEU A 6 45.77 -23.13 -20.58
N ALA A 7 45.18 -22.47 -19.57
CA ALA A 7 45.66 -22.42 -18.17
C ALA A 7 45.36 -21.06 -17.50
N GLY A 8 44.79 -21.07 -16.29
CA GLY A 8 44.75 -19.87 -15.45
C GLY A 8 43.65 -19.79 -14.41
N ALA A 9 43.37 -20.87 -13.67
CA ALA A 9 42.51 -20.81 -12.49
C ALA A 9 43.25 -20.14 -11.32
N ARG A 10 42.67 -19.08 -10.75
CA ARG A 10 42.96 -18.62 -9.39
C ARG A 10 41.70 -18.79 -8.54
N ALA A 11 41.72 -19.85 -7.74
CA ALA A 11 40.90 -20.02 -6.54
C ALA A 11 41.12 -18.84 -5.57
N TRP A 12 40.14 -18.42 -4.77
CA TRP A 12 39.92 -18.75 -3.34
C TRP A 12 38.98 -17.59 -2.87
N LEU A 13 37.85 -17.70 -2.17
CA LEU A 13 37.31 -18.66 -1.22
C LEU A 13 35.77 -18.70 -1.31
N ARG A 14 35.20 -19.92 -1.31
CA ARG A 14 33.81 -20.20 -0.92
C ARG A 14 33.75 -20.26 0.62
N PRO A 15 32.75 -19.67 1.29
CA PRO A 15 32.46 -20.01 2.66
C PRO A 15 31.92 -21.45 2.73
N ALA A 16 32.28 -22.11 3.82
CA ALA A 16 32.02 -23.51 4.12
C ALA A 16 30.53 -23.84 4.17
N GLY A 17 30.17 -25.03 3.67
CA GLY A 17 28.94 -25.69 4.10
C GLY A 17 28.00 -26.22 3.01
N CYS A 18 28.48 -26.59 1.83
CA CYS A 18 27.68 -27.42 0.91
C CYS A 18 28.55 -28.57 0.36
N ARG A 19 28.53 -29.72 1.05
CA ARG A 19 28.91 -31.02 0.48
C ARG A 19 27.64 -31.59 -0.15
N GLY A 20 27.57 -31.68 -1.47
CA GLY A 20 27.80 -32.92 -2.21
C GLY A 20 26.44 -33.61 -2.45
N LEU A 21 26.14 -34.30 -3.54
CA LEU A 21 26.81 -34.69 -4.77
C LEU A 21 25.67 -35.05 -5.73
N ASP A 22 25.91 -34.88 -7.03
CA ASP A 22 25.10 -35.45 -8.10
C ASP A 22 24.93 -36.97 -7.95
N SER A 23 23.74 -37.51 -8.24
CA SER A 23 23.55 -38.63 -9.18
C SER A 23 22.16 -39.29 -9.07
N LEU A 24 21.73 -39.79 -10.23
CA LEU A 24 20.65 -40.76 -10.50
C LEU A 24 19.23 -40.22 -10.65
N ALA A 25 18.92 -39.91 -11.91
CA ALA A 25 17.61 -40.12 -12.49
C ALA A 25 17.15 -41.57 -12.27
N GLY A 26 15.86 -41.71 -11.96
CA GLY A 26 15.12 -42.97 -12.05
C GLY A 26 14.79 -43.58 -10.70
N GLU A 27 13.65 -43.18 -10.13
CA GLU A 27 12.70 -44.14 -9.55
C GLU A 27 11.35 -43.45 -9.29
N THR A 28 10.36 -43.93 -10.03
CA THR A 28 8.94 -43.76 -9.75
C THR A 28 8.57 -44.40 -8.40
N ALA A 29 7.51 -43.88 -7.78
CA ALA A 29 6.84 -44.37 -6.57
C ALA A 29 7.41 -43.84 -5.26
N LEU A 30 6.77 -42.79 -4.73
CA LEU A 30 5.82 -42.89 -3.62
C LEU A 30 5.40 -41.46 -3.26
N THR A 31 4.13 -41.16 -3.45
CA THR A 31 3.46 -39.96 -2.94
C THR A 31 3.70 -39.93 -1.43
N ALA A 32 4.60 -39.06 -0.98
CA ALA A 32 4.73 -38.73 0.43
C ALA A 32 3.45 -37.98 0.84
N GLU A 33 2.48 -38.70 1.39
CA GLU A 33 1.39 -38.11 2.15
C GLU A 33 2.02 -37.26 3.25
N LYS A 34 1.81 -35.94 3.15
CA LYS A 34 2.04 -35.04 4.26
C LYS A 34 1.15 -35.53 5.41
N PRO A 35 1.68 -35.78 6.63
CA PRO A 35 0.87 -36.28 7.72
C PRO A 35 -0.30 -35.32 7.95
N GLN A 36 -1.52 -35.82 7.74
CA GLN A 36 -2.72 -35.12 8.16
C GLN A 36 -2.60 -34.95 9.68
N PRO A 37 -2.65 -33.72 10.23
CA PRO A 37 -2.76 -33.58 11.67
C PRO A 37 -4.07 -34.26 12.06
N ALA A 38 -3.95 -35.34 12.84
CA ALA A 38 -5.06 -36.14 13.31
C ALA A 38 -6.10 -35.20 13.92
N ALA A 39 -7.23 -35.08 13.25
CA ALA A 39 -8.43 -34.44 13.78
C ALA A 39 -8.68 -35.05 15.15
N SER A 40 -8.56 -34.23 16.20
CA SER A 40 -8.80 -34.68 17.55
C SER A 40 -10.26 -35.15 17.65
N PRO A 41 -10.53 -36.32 18.27
CA PRO A 41 -11.84 -36.94 18.25
C PRO A 41 -12.73 -36.16 19.21
N GLY A 42 -13.52 -35.24 18.69
CA GLY A 42 -14.35 -34.38 19.53
C GLY A 42 -15.49 -33.71 18.78
N LEU A 43 -16.35 -34.48 18.12
CA LEU A 43 -17.75 -34.13 17.78
C LEU A 43 -18.04 -32.65 17.46
N TYR A 44 -17.23 -31.99 16.63
CA TYR A 44 -17.60 -30.69 16.10
C TYR A 44 -18.41 -30.94 14.83
N GLU A 45 -19.71 -30.68 14.92
CA GLU A 45 -20.54 -30.60 13.73
C GLU A 45 -19.93 -29.54 12.79
N PRO A 46 -19.72 -29.85 11.50
CA PRO A 46 -19.14 -28.90 10.58
C PRO A 46 -20.06 -27.69 10.47
N VAL A 47 -19.49 -26.50 10.69
CA VAL A 47 -20.28 -25.26 10.61
C VAL A 47 -20.57 -24.96 9.14
N LEU A 48 -21.80 -25.23 8.71
CA LEU A 48 -22.27 -24.95 7.36
C LEU A 48 -23.15 -23.69 7.36
N ARG A 49 -22.66 -22.62 6.74
CA ARG A 49 -23.44 -21.38 6.57
C ARG A 49 -23.92 -21.23 5.13
N LYS A 50 -25.23 -21.11 4.94
CA LYS A 50 -25.84 -20.81 3.63
C LYS A 50 -26.01 -19.30 3.43
N CYS A 51 -26.10 -18.88 2.17
CA CYS A 51 -26.47 -17.50 1.84
C CYS A 51 -27.94 -17.23 2.22
N GLU A 52 -28.17 -16.23 3.06
CA GLU A 52 -29.52 -15.83 3.51
C GLU A 52 -30.28 -15.03 2.43
N LEU A 53 -29.54 -14.27 1.61
CA LEU A 53 -30.11 -13.45 0.54
C LEU A 53 -30.31 -14.26 -0.74
N PRO A 54 -31.38 -13.98 -1.51
CA PRO A 54 -31.62 -14.66 -2.77
C PRO A 54 -30.49 -14.36 -3.76
N VAL A 55 -29.83 -15.41 -4.24
CA VAL A 55 -28.79 -15.29 -5.27
C VAL A 55 -29.46 -15.13 -6.63
N SER A 56 -29.12 -14.07 -7.36
CA SER A 56 -29.65 -13.85 -8.71
C SER A 56 -29.02 -14.82 -9.72
N ALA A 57 -29.85 -15.50 -10.51
CA ALA A 57 -29.36 -16.28 -11.66
C ALA A 57 -28.76 -15.30 -12.70
N PRO A 58 -27.59 -15.59 -13.31
CA PRO A 58 -26.93 -16.89 -13.50
C PRO A 58 -25.79 -17.23 -12.52
N ARG A 59 -25.56 -16.43 -11.46
CA ARG A 59 -24.38 -16.58 -10.60
C ARG A 59 -24.61 -17.62 -9.51
N ARG A 60 -23.57 -18.40 -9.17
CA ARG A 60 -23.57 -19.34 -8.05
C ARG A 60 -22.81 -18.74 -6.86
N PRO A 61 -23.18 -19.06 -5.61
CA PRO A 61 -22.45 -18.59 -4.45
C PRO A 61 -21.02 -19.14 -4.43
N VAL A 62 -20.11 -18.34 -3.88
CA VAL A 62 -18.70 -18.72 -3.69
C VAL A 62 -18.56 -19.41 -2.34
N GLN A 63 -17.69 -20.42 -2.25
CA GLN A 63 -17.43 -21.11 -1.00
C GLN A 63 -16.11 -20.66 -0.38
N ALA A 64 -16.08 -20.52 0.94
CA ALA A 64 -14.88 -20.20 1.71
C ALA A 64 -14.79 -21.11 2.95
N TRP A 65 -13.56 -21.43 3.35
CA TRP A 65 -13.29 -22.18 4.58
C TRP A 65 -13.57 -21.33 5.82
N VAL A 66 -14.18 -21.94 6.82
CA VAL A 66 -14.36 -21.36 8.14
C VAL A 66 -13.28 -21.91 9.06
N GLU A 67 -12.46 -21.02 9.59
CA GLU A 67 -11.38 -21.34 10.52
C GLU A 67 -11.71 -20.82 11.92
N SER A 68 -11.08 -21.40 12.94
CA SER A 68 -11.25 -21.01 14.34
C SER A 68 -9.94 -20.50 14.93
N LEU A 69 -10.00 -19.38 15.64
CA LEU A 69 -8.86 -18.79 16.36
C LEU A 69 -8.65 -19.38 17.77
N ARG A 70 -9.31 -20.51 18.10
CA ARG A 70 -9.19 -21.14 19.44
C ARG A 70 -7.90 -21.93 19.62
N GLY A 71 -7.36 -22.47 18.54
CA GLY A 71 -6.09 -23.18 18.52
C GLY A 71 -5.01 -22.38 17.78
N TYR A 72 -3.76 -22.77 17.97
CA TYR A 72 -2.65 -22.26 17.16
C TYR A 72 -2.62 -22.90 15.76
N GLU A 73 -3.20 -24.09 15.62
CA GLU A 73 -3.35 -24.79 14.35
C GLU A 73 -4.53 -24.24 13.55
N GLN A 74 -4.35 -24.06 12.24
CA GLN A 74 -5.42 -23.68 11.31
C GLN A 74 -6.34 -24.87 11.03
N GLU A 75 -7.29 -25.08 11.93
CA GLU A 75 -8.33 -26.09 11.76
C GLU A 75 -9.47 -25.55 10.89
N ARG A 76 -9.79 -26.29 9.82
CA ARG A 76 -10.94 -26.03 8.95
C ARG A 76 -12.19 -26.60 9.63
N VAL A 77 -12.85 -25.74 10.40
CA VAL A 77 -14.03 -26.10 11.20
C VAL A 77 -15.29 -26.23 10.34
N GLY A 78 -15.35 -25.57 9.18
CA GLY A 78 -16.54 -25.60 8.35
C GLY A 78 -16.41 -24.93 6.98
N LEU A 79 -17.55 -24.78 6.32
CA LEU A 79 -17.66 -24.22 4.97
C LEU A 79 -18.82 -23.20 4.93
N ALA A 80 -18.52 -22.00 4.42
CA ALA A 80 -19.48 -20.92 4.27
C ALA A 80 -19.73 -20.59 2.81
N GLU A 81 -21.00 -20.44 2.44
CA GLU A 81 -21.43 -19.89 1.16
C GLU A 81 -21.51 -18.36 1.23
N LEU A 82 -20.95 -17.70 0.24
CA LEU A 82 -20.83 -16.25 0.11
C LEU A 82 -21.58 -15.76 -1.13
N HIS A 83 -22.26 -14.62 -0.99
CA HIS A 83 -23.03 -14.03 -2.07
C HIS A 83 -22.13 -13.56 -3.22
N PRO A 84 -22.39 -13.98 -4.48
CA PRO A 84 -21.46 -13.72 -5.58
C PRO A 84 -21.36 -12.25 -5.95
N ASP A 85 -22.41 -11.45 -5.76
CA ASP A 85 -22.34 -10.02 -6.13
C ASP A 85 -21.47 -9.17 -5.17
N VAL A 86 -21.19 -9.69 -3.97
CA VAL A 86 -20.30 -9.00 -3.02
C VAL A 86 -18.87 -9.51 -3.17
N PHE A 87 -18.70 -10.84 -3.23
CA PHE A 87 -17.38 -11.48 -3.14
C PHE A 87 -16.79 -11.90 -4.50
N ALA A 88 -17.60 -12.06 -5.55
CA ALA A 88 -17.19 -12.46 -6.89
C ALA A 88 -17.40 -11.37 -7.96
N THR A 89 -17.45 -10.10 -7.55
CA THR A 89 -17.53 -8.98 -8.47
C THR A 89 -16.20 -8.78 -9.21
N ALA A 90 -16.28 -8.32 -10.46
CA ALA A 90 -15.11 -8.04 -11.28
C ALA A 90 -14.15 -7.06 -10.55
N PRO A 91 -12.84 -7.37 -10.47
CA PRO A 91 -11.91 -6.55 -9.71
C PRO A 91 -11.72 -5.18 -10.34
N ARG A 92 -12.30 -4.15 -9.71
CA ARG A 92 -12.24 -2.75 -10.14
C ARG A 92 -11.18 -1.96 -9.37
N LEU A 93 -9.95 -1.98 -9.88
CA LEU A 93 -8.80 -1.31 -9.27
C LEU A 93 -8.95 0.23 -9.23
N ASP A 94 -9.68 0.79 -10.19
CA ASP A 94 -10.04 2.21 -10.26
C ASP A 94 -10.82 2.65 -9.02
N VAL A 95 -11.88 1.92 -8.67
CA VAL A 95 -12.74 2.22 -7.52
C VAL A 95 -11.99 2.02 -6.22
N LEU A 96 -11.20 0.95 -6.10
CA LEU A 96 -10.37 0.72 -4.91
C LEU A 96 -9.39 1.87 -4.67
N HIS A 97 -8.71 2.34 -5.72
CA HIS A 97 -7.80 3.48 -5.62
C HIS A 97 -8.53 4.77 -5.23
N GLN A 98 -9.68 5.06 -5.85
CA GLN A 98 -10.49 6.24 -5.52
C GLN A 98 -10.94 6.23 -4.06
N VAL A 99 -11.45 5.11 -3.56
CA VAL A 99 -11.88 4.97 -2.16
C VAL A 99 -10.70 5.11 -1.20
N ALA A 100 -9.55 4.50 -1.51
CA ALA A 100 -8.35 4.62 -0.68
C ALA A 100 -7.85 6.07 -0.59
N VAL A 101 -7.79 6.79 -1.72
CA VAL A 101 -7.42 8.21 -1.77
C VAL A 101 -8.45 9.07 -1.02
N TRP A 102 -9.74 8.79 -1.20
CA TRP A 102 -10.81 9.49 -0.50
C TRP A 102 -10.69 9.32 1.02
N GLN A 103 -10.53 8.09 1.52
CA GLN A 103 -10.37 7.83 2.96
C GLN A 103 -9.13 8.53 3.54
N LYS A 104 -8.02 8.54 2.80
CA LYS A 104 -6.78 9.22 3.20
C LYS A 104 -6.98 10.74 3.29
N ASN A 105 -7.67 11.32 2.33
CA ASN A 105 -7.89 12.77 2.27
C ASN A 105 -9.00 13.25 3.20
N PHE A 106 -10.06 12.47 3.39
CA PHE A 106 -11.18 12.82 4.28
C PHE A 106 -10.72 13.02 5.72
N LYS A 107 -9.78 12.17 6.18
CA LYS A 107 -9.21 12.25 7.53
C LYS A 107 -8.14 13.35 7.66
N ARG A 108 -7.67 13.94 6.55
CA ARG A 108 -6.59 14.92 6.57
C ARG A 108 -7.13 16.32 6.85
N ILE A 109 -6.68 16.90 7.95
CA ILE A 109 -6.87 18.33 8.24
C ILE A 109 -5.50 19.01 8.14
N SER A 110 -5.38 20.03 7.29
CA SER A 110 -4.17 20.85 7.20
C SER A 110 -4.33 22.11 8.02
N TYR A 111 -3.42 22.30 8.99
CA TYR A 111 -3.31 23.51 9.80
C TYR A 111 -2.23 24.48 9.27
N ALA A 112 -1.70 24.21 8.08
CA ALA A 112 -0.72 25.08 7.46
C ALA A 112 -1.40 26.41 7.09
N LYS A 113 -0.91 27.50 7.68
CA LYS A 113 -1.32 28.88 7.35
C LYS A 113 -0.07 29.70 7.10
N THR A 114 -0.03 30.39 5.97
CA THR A 114 0.99 31.41 5.72
C THR A 114 0.41 32.81 5.91
N LYS A 115 1.22 33.74 6.41
CA LYS A 115 0.80 35.13 6.62
C LYS A 115 0.61 35.84 5.28
N THR A 116 -0.54 36.46 5.10
CA THR A 116 -0.78 37.37 3.97
C THR A 116 -0.09 38.72 4.19
N ARG A 117 0.05 39.55 3.15
CA ARG A 117 0.62 40.91 3.23
C ARG A 117 -0.03 41.78 4.30
N ALA A 118 -1.30 41.53 4.62
CA ALA A 118 -2.02 42.25 5.66
C ALA A 118 -1.56 41.80 7.06
N GLU A 119 -1.36 40.50 7.25
CA GLU A 119 -0.98 39.87 8.53
C GLU A 119 0.51 39.99 8.87
N VAL A 120 1.40 40.17 7.88
CA VAL A 120 2.82 40.48 8.12
C VAL A 120 2.93 41.84 8.83
N ARG A 121 3.84 42.03 9.78
CA ARG A 121 3.97 43.29 10.55
C ARG A 121 4.62 44.41 9.70
N GLY A 122 4.31 45.69 9.95
CA GLY A 122 5.01 46.86 9.34
C GLY A 122 4.37 47.49 8.08
N GLY A 123 5.13 47.83 7.04
CA GLY A 123 4.63 48.00 5.65
C GLY A 123 3.48 48.94 5.26
N GLY A 124 3.01 49.83 6.15
CA GLY A 124 1.96 50.81 5.83
C GLY A 124 2.45 52.05 5.07
N ARG A 125 3.75 52.35 5.11
CA ARG A 125 4.36 53.48 4.40
C ARG A 125 5.00 53.01 3.10
N LYS A 126 4.77 53.79 2.03
CA LYS A 126 5.43 53.57 0.73
C LYS A 126 6.95 53.75 0.86
N PRO A 127 7.78 52.81 0.36
CA PRO A 127 9.23 52.86 0.54
C PRO A 127 9.90 54.12 -0.06
N TRP A 128 9.46 54.53 -1.25
CA TRP A 128 9.92 55.74 -1.92
C TRP A 128 8.86 56.31 -2.87
N GLN A 129 9.08 57.54 -3.33
CA GLN A 129 8.19 58.21 -4.28
C GLN A 129 8.11 57.44 -5.61
N GLN A 130 6.99 57.56 -6.32
CA GLN A 130 6.73 56.78 -7.54
C GLN A 130 7.74 57.03 -8.68
N LYS A 131 8.35 58.23 -8.69
CA LYS A 131 9.29 58.72 -9.69
C LYS A 131 10.42 59.49 -9.00
N GLY A 132 11.53 59.72 -9.71
CA GLY A 132 12.66 60.53 -9.22
C GLY A 132 13.72 59.76 -8.42
N SER A 133 13.44 58.53 -7.96
CA SER A 133 14.39 57.75 -7.15
C SER A 133 15.34 56.85 -7.95
N GLY A 134 15.14 56.69 -9.27
CA GLY A 134 15.93 55.77 -10.12
C GLY A 134 15.78 54.28 -9.80
N ARG A 135 14.93 53.91 -8.82
CA ARG A 135 14.71 52.54 -8.36
C ARG A 135 13.42 51.93 -8.93
N ALA A 136 13.31 50.61 -8.87
CA ALA A 136 12.08 49.88 -9.21
C ALA A 136 10.87 50.37 -8.42
N ARG A 137 9.65 50.20 -8.95
CA ARG A 137 8.43 50.70 -8.32
C ARG A 137 7.92 49.70 -7.28
N HIS A 138 7.78 50.14 -6.03
CA HIS A 138 7.20 49.32 -4.97
C HIS A 138 6.13 50.07 -4.17
N GLY A 139 5.05 49.35 -3.85
CA GLY A 139 3.95 49.87 -3.04
C GLY A 139 4.11 49.60 -1.54
N SER A 140 4.67 48.44 -1.17
CA SER A 140 4.91 48.06 0.22
C SER A 140 6.16 47.18 0.31
N ILE A 141 6.83 47.22 1.47
CA ILE A 141 7.94 46.31 1.81
C ILE A 141 7.46 44.89 2.13
N ARG A 142 6.15 44.67 2.29
CA ARG A 142 5.58 43.35 2.63
C ARG A 142 5.22 42.51 1.40
N SER A 143 5.45 43.01 0.19
CA SER A 143 5.17 42.24 -1.03
C SER A 143 6.07 41.01 -1.14
N PRO A 144 5.67 39.93 -1.83
CA PRO A 144 6.41 38.66 -1.85
C PRO A 144 7.77 38.75 -2.56
N ILE A 145 7.99 39.83 -3.31
CA ILE A 145 9.26 40.17 -3.96
C ILE A 145 10.31 40.58 -2.91
N TRP A 146 9.87 41.12 -1.77
CA TRP A 146 10.76 41.59 -0.70
C TRP A 146 11.09 40.46 0.28
N ARG A 147 12.33 40.45 0.78
CA ARG A 147 12.72 39.53 1.86
C ARG A 147 11.94 39.85 3.14
N GLY A 148 11.38 38.82 3.77
CA GLY A 148 10.51 38.98 4.93
C GLY A 148 9.11 39.51 4.63
N GLY A 149 8.75 39.64 3.35
CA GLY A 149 7.38 39.92 2.90
C GLY A 149 6.46 38.70 3.01
N GLU A 150 5.24 38.82 2.50
CA GLU A 150 4.30 37.69 2.43
C GLU A 150 4.85 36.55 1.57
N CYS A 151 4.40 35.32 1.83
CA CYS A 151 4.70 34.22 0.92
C CYS A 151 3.69 34.23 -0.24
N GLY A 152 4.16 34.58 -1.44
CA GLY A 152 3.33 34.55 -2.64
C GLY A 152 2.88 33.12 -2.94
N GLY A 153 1.56 32.90 -3.03
CA GLY A 153 0.98 31.58 -3.33
C GLY A 153 0.89 30.60 -2.15
N GLY A 154 1.26 31.03 -0.94
CA GLY A 154 1.08 30.22 0.27
C GLY A 154 -0.40 29.96 0.55
N GLY A 155 -0.73 28.75 1.02
CA GLY A 155 -2.09 28.41 1.44
C GLY A 155 -2.53 29.33 2.58
N ALA A 156 -3.45 30.25 2.29
CA ALA A 156 -4.26 30.86 3.33
C ALA A 156 -5.13 29.74 3.89
N GLY A 157 -4.91 29.33 5.13
CA GLY A 157 -5.83 28.43 5.82
C GLY A 157 -7.21 29.08 5.77
N ARG A 158 -8.07 28.63 4.83
CA ARG A 158 -9.47 29.01 4.82
C ARG A 158 -10.04 28.39 6.07
N GLY A 159 -10.15 29.18 7.14
CA GLY A 159 -11.00 28.83 8.26
C GLY A 159 -12.36 28.51 7.66
N ARG A 160 -12.79 27.25 7.80
CA ARG A 160 -14.17 26.88 7.52
C ARG A 160 -15.02 27.66 8.51
N THR A 161 -15.61 28.75 8.04
CA THR A 161 -16.84 29.33 8.60
C THR A 161 -18.02 28.55 8.05
#